data_AF-A0A947ADV4-F1
#
_entry.id   AF-A0A947ADV4-F1
#
_cell.length_a   1.000
_cell.length_b   1.000
_cell.length_c   1.000
_cell.angle_alpha   90.00
_cell.angle_beta   90.00
_cell.angle_gamma   90.00
#
_symmetry.space_group_name_H-M   'P 1'
#
loop_
_entity.id
_entity.type
_entity.pdbx_description
1 polymer ?
#
loop_
_entity_poly.entity_id
_entity_poly.type
_entity_poly.pdbx_seq_one_letter_code
_entity_poly.pdbx_strand_id
1 'polypeptide(L)'
;MQSSVKKREVFYLHGYDPRGARFYYRLYKEHLLKQNKLNNLSASISSRKSKDGNSSWNIVAHENDIEVHTKYNFLAWNDIISKNWARSIGDILKSYIYTVKTHIFTGLIVKYARISPYIMVNIMYITLYISLLIALVFSVSYLANDFFLVYVPWYLSVLLSIALGYTILKMGIALGHKIAVFWILNINTFMSKWAEEKINNMEDKVDTMSDTILTVLKESDEKSIDEVLLVAHSVGVAVLVPVLASLLKKCKEKDVDISKLKIVTIAGNIPMISYQKNAGFFRDDLRYILEEQQLTWLDYTSKIDGLCFPLLDFSSLVNIDKQKEMGPTLISTRFHKLFKKDFYECNKKRYKWAEIHFWYLMSHDYVGEYDYFRITAGSQPLESFQ
;
A
#
# COMPACT_ATOMS: atom_id res chain seq x y z
N MET A 1 -11.61 21.44 25.16
CA MET A 1 -10.70 21.97 24.12
C MET A 1 -9.70 20.87 23.84
N GLN A 2 -9.64 20.35 22.61
CA GLN A 2 -8.59 19.39 22.25
C GLN A 2 -7.23 20.08 22.37
N SER A 3 -6.28 19.45 23.06
CA SER A 3 -4.91 19.96 23.19
C SER A 3 -4.20 19.94 21.84
N SER A 4 -3.50 21.03 21.52
CA SER A 4 -2.65 21.11 20.32
C SER A 4 -1.45 20.17 20.41
N VAL A 5 -1.04 19.59 19.29
CA VAL A 5 0.16 18.74 19.17
C VAL A 5 1.38 19.62 18.90
N LYS A 6 2.44 19.49 19.72
CA LYS A 6 3.74 20.14 19.53
C LYS A 6 4.85 19.16 19.17
N LYS A 7 4.77 17.93 19.67
CA LYS A 7 5.71 16.84 19.34
C LYS A 7 4.96 15.60 18.88
N ARG A 8 5.28 15.15 17.67
CA ARG A 8 4.69 13.98 17.04
C ARG A 8 5.76 13.00 16.59
N GLU A 9 5.54 11.72 16.85
CA GLU A 9 6.33 10.65 16.25
C GLU A 9 5.46 9.91 15.24
N VAL A 10 5.86 9.89 13.96
CA VAL A 10 5.15 9.18 12.90
C VAL A 10 5.91 7.90 12.56
N PHE A 11 5.20 6.79 12.46
CA PHE A 11 5.66 5.52 11.93
C PHE A 11 4.91 5.21 10.65
N TYR A 12 5.62 5.10 9.53
CA TYR A 12 5.01 4.91 8.22
C TYR A 12 5.31 3.54 7.63
N LEU A 13 4.24 2.77 7.38
CA LEU A 13 4.23 1.51 6.67
C LEU A 13 3.83 1.73 5.21
N HIS A 14 4.78 1.52 4.31
CA HIS A 14 4.58 1.68 2.88
C HIS A 14 3.97 0.43 2.21
N GLY A 15 3.42 0.60 1.01
CA GLY A 15 2.91 -0.51 0.18
C GLY A 15 4.00 -1.46 -0.33
N TYR A 16 3.60 -2.51 -1.06
CA TYR A 16 4.52 -3.49 -1.65
C TYR A 16 5.27 -2.86 -2.84
N ASP A 17 6.34 -2.14 -2.51
CA ASP A 17 7.07 -1.24 -3.39
C ASP A 17 8.59 -1.37 -3.19
N PRO A 18 9.35 -1.78 -4.22
CA PRO A 18 10.79 -1.99 -4.11
C PRO A 18 11.60 -0.68 -4.08
N ARG A 19 11.00 0.49 -4.36
CA ARG A 19 11.72 1.77 -4.43
C ARG A 19 12.19 2.27 -3.05
N GLY A 20 11.52 1.84 -1.98
CA GLY A 20 11.94 2.04 -0.59
C GLY A 20 12.02 3.49 -0.11
N ALA A 21 12.65 3.69 1.05
CA ALA A 21 12.64 4.95 1.80
C ALA A 21 13.09 6.18 1.00
N ARG A 22 14.05 6.03 0.06
CA ARG A 22 14.53 7.14 -0.77
C ARG A 22 13.43 7.74 -1.63
N PHE A 23 12.57 6.89 -2.20
CA PHE A 23 11.44 7.34 -3.02
C PHE A 23 10.42 8.07 -2.17
N TYR A 24 10.00 7.49 -1.04
CA TYR A 24 8.98 8.10 -0.16
C TYR A 24 9.46 9.39 0.49
N TYR A 25 10.74 9.48 0.89
CA TYR A 25 11.32 10.73 1.37
C TYR A 25 11.27 11.83 0.30
N ARG A 26 11.66 11.52 -0.95
CA ARG A 26 11.62 12.48 -2.06
C ARG A 26 10.19 12.90 -2.36
N LEU A 27 9.25 11.95 -2.41
CA LEU A 27 7.84 12.20 -2.64
C LEU A 27 7.28 13.15 -1.57
N TYR A 28 7.48 12.81 -0.29
CA TYR A 28 7.03 13.64 0.82
C TYR A 28 7.64 15.04 0.74
N LYS A 29 8.96 15.16 0.55
CA LYS A 29 9.64 16.46 0.45
C LYS A 29 9.09 17.31 -0.69
N GLU A 30 8.97 16.76 -1.88
CA GLU A 30 8.51 17.50 -3.06
C GLU A 30 7.08 18.00 -2.87
N HIS A 31 6.20 17.14 -2.38
CA HIS A 31 4.79 17.48 -2.22
C HIS A 31 4.51 18.30 -0.97
N LEU A 32 5.27 18.18 0.11
CA LEU A 32 5.17 19.08 1.26
C LEU A 32 5.45 20.53 0.83
N LEU A 33 6.49 20.75 0.03
CA LEU A 33 6.85 22.08 -0.46
C LEU A 33 5.80 22.66 -1.41
N LYS A 34 5.09 21.81 -2.17
CA LYS A 34 3.94 22.24 -2.98
C LYS A 34 2.74 22.54 -2.08
N GLN A 35 2.48 21.70 -1.08
CA GLN A 35 1.37 21.87 -0.17
C GLN A 35 1.51 23.13 0.68
N ASN A 36 2.71 23.49 1.15
CA ASN A 36 2.98 24.75 1.85
C ASN A 36 2.61 26.02 1.04
N LYS A 37 2.54 25.93 -0.29
CA LYS A 37 2.09 27.05 -1.13
C LYS A 37 0.58 27.16 -1.20
N LEU A 38 -0.11 26.08 -0.84
CA LEU A 38 -1.55 25.91 -0.89
C LEU A 38 -2.18 26.10 0.51
N ASN A 39 -1.54 25.57 1.55
CA ASN A 39 -1.93 25.71 2.95
C ASN A 39 -0.85 26.49 3.71
N ASN A 40 -1.22 27.20 4.77
CA ASN A 40 -0.28 28.00 5.58
C ASN A 40 0.54 27.14 6.57
N LEU A 41 0.79 25.85 6.28
CA LEU A 41 1.49 24.91 7.19
C LEU A 41 2.97 25.27 7.41
N SER A 42 3.58 25.97 6.45
CA SER A 42 4.96 26.48 6.53
C SER A 42 5.99 25.47 7.03
N ALA A 43 5.92 24.23 6.52
CA ALA A 43 6.75 23.13 7.01
C ALA A 43 8.11 23.00 6.30
N SER A 44 9.17 22.78 7.07
CA SER A 44 10.50 22.41 6.57
C SER A 44 10.80 20.94 6.87
N ILE A 45 11.66 20.32 6.05
CA ILE A 45 12.02 18.90 6.16
C ILE A 45 13.54 18.74 6.16
N SER A 46 14.06 18.00 7.14
CA SER A 46 15.49 17.71 7.27
C SER A 46 15.97 16.69 6.24
N SER A 47 17.29 16.57 6.10
CA SER A 47 17.89 15.45 5.37
C SER A 47 17.49 14.10 5.98
N ARG A 48 17.25 13.10 5.12
CA ARG A 48 17.01 11.72 5.51
C ARG A 48 18.24 11.15 6.23
N LYS A 49 18.03 10.61 7.42
CA LYS A 49 18.98 9.78 8.15
C LYS A 49 18.64 8.31 7.93
N SER A 50 19.67 7.46 7.91
CA SER A 50 19.51 6.00 7.80
C SER A 50 20.33 5.38 8.91
N LYS A 51 19.72 4.55 9.75
CA LYS A 51 20.39 3.82 10.83
C LYS A 51 19.76 2.43 10.92
N ASP A 52 20.59 1.39 10.95
CA ASP A 52 20.17 -0.01 11.12
C ASP A 52 19.05 -0.44 10.15
N GLY A 53 19.14 -0.02 8.89
CA GLY A 53 18.15 -0.32 7.84
C GLY A 53 16.86 0.52 7.89
N ASN A 54 16.58 1.20 9.00
CA ASN A 54 15.47 2.14 9.12
C ASN A 54 15.88 3.54 8.65
N SER A 55 14.94 4.26 8.06
CA SER A 55 15.13 5.64 7.62
C SER A 55 14.24 6.58 8.41
N SER A 56 14.73 7.75 8.74
CA SER A 56 13.93 8.79 9.37
C SER A 56 14.33 10.19 8.92
N TRP A 57 13.44 11.14 9.11
CA TRP A 57 13.68 12.56 8.91
C TRP A 57 12.81 13.37 9.86
N ASN A 58 13.21 14.60 10.13
CA ASN A 58 12.45 15.51 10.96
C ASN A 58 11.71 16.52 10.09
N ILE A 59 10.53 16.92 10.54
CA ILE A 59 9.72 17.96 9.94
C ILE A 59 9.43 18.99 11.03
N VAL A 60 9.58 20.27 10.70
CA VAL A 60 9.21 21.38 11.58
C VAL A 60 8.19 22.21 10.85
N ALA A 61 6.97 22.29 11.38
CA ALA A 61 5.86 23.05 10.81
C ALA A 61 5.45 24.18 11.75
N HIS A 62 4.89 25.25 11.18
CA HIS A 62 4.35 26.37 11.93
C HIS A 62 2.91 26.57 11.52
N GLU A 63 1.98 26.24 12.41
CA GLU A 63 0.55 26.31 12.14
C GLU A 63 -0.20 26.90 13.33
N ASN A 64 -0.94 28.00 13.11
CA ASN A 64 -1.69 28.72 14.14
C ASN A 64 -0.80 29.12 15.35
N ASP A 65 0.35 29.73 15.07
CA ASP A 65 1.36 30.15 16.06
C ASP A 65 1.95 29.01 16.92
N ILE A 66 1.76 27.76 16.49
CA ILE A 66 2.33 26.58 17.15
C ILE A 66 3.40 25.98 16.25
N GLU A 67 4.61 25.84 16.80
CA GLU A 67 5.69 25.08 16.21
C GLU A 67 5.51 23.59 16.53
N VAL A 68 5.45 22.76 15.48
CA VAL A 68 5.26 21.31 15.59
C VAL A 68 6.51 20.60 15.12
N HIS A 69 7.11 19.81 16.00
CA HIS A 69 8.22 18.93 15.68
C HIS A 69 7.69 17.52 15.41
N THR A 70 7.86 17.05 14.18
CA THR A 70 7.54 15.68 13.80
C THR A 70 8.80 14.90 13.48
N LYS A 71 9.00 13.77 14.15
CA LYS A 71 9.98 12.77 13.72
C LYS A 71 9.27 11.69 12.92
N TYR A 72 9.63 11.60 11.65
CA TYR A 72 9.02 10.70 10.69
C TYR A 72 9.90 9.48 10.48
N ASN A 73 9.44 8.33 10.96
CA ASN A 73 10.13 7.05 10.89
C ASN A 73 9.52 6.18 9.80
N PHE A 74 10.33 5.79 8.82
CA PHE A 74 9.96 4.87 7.75
C PHE A 74 10.22 3.43 8.20
N LEU A 75 9.16 2.66 8.40
CA LEU A 75 9.23 1.24 8.76
C LEU A 75 9.50 0.41 7.51
N ALA A 76 10.79 0.18 7.22
CA ALA A 76 11.21 -0.50 6.01
C ALA A 76 10.96 -2.01 6.09
N TRP A 77 10.36 -2.57 5.05
CA TRP A 77 10.23 -4.02 4.82
C TRP A 77 10.64 -4.43 3.41
N ASN A 78 11.53 -3.63 2.81
CA ASN A 78 12.07 -3.84 1.47
C ASN A 78 12.86 -5.16 1.35
N ASP A 79 13.39 -5.68 2.46
CA ASP A 79 14.05 -6.99 2.51
C ASP A 79 13.06 -8.13 2.21
N ILE A 80 11.85 -8.10 2.79
CA ILE A 80 10.77 -9.05 2.49
C ILE A 80 10.30 -8.88 1.04
N ILE A 81 10.05 -7.64 0.62
CA ILE A 81 9.57 -7.32 -0.74
C ILE A 81 10.57 -7.81 -1.79
N SER A 82 11.85 -7.47 -1.62
CA SER A 82 12.88 -7.76 -2.63
C SER A 82 13.14 -9.26 -2.82
N LYS A 83 12.99 -10.07 -1.76
CA LYS A 83 13.08 -11.54 -1.79
C LYS A 83 11.88 -12.19 -2.48
N ASN A 84 10.71 -11.55 -2.42
CA ASN A 84 9.46 -12.06 -2.99
C ASN A 84 9.07 -11.39 -4.31
N TRP A 85 9.93 -10.52 -4.86
CA TRP A 85 9.70 -9.83 -6.12
C TRP A 85 10.09 -10.71 -7.30
N ALA A 86 9.14 -11.03 -8.19
CA ALA A 86 9.40 -11.74 -9.43
C ALA A 86 10.28 -10.91 -10.37
N ARG A 87 11.43 -11.46 -10.77
CA ARG A 87 12.43 -10.77 -11.63
C ARG A 87 12.65 -11.50 -12.95
N SER A 88 12.68 -12.83 -12.94
CA SER A 88 12.88 -13.63 -14.13
C SER A 88 11.55 -13.95 -14.83
N ILE A 89 11.63 -14.35 -16.10
CA ILE A 89 10.47 -14.83 -16.87
C ILE A 89 9.86 -16.05 -16.17
N GLY A 90 10.69 -16.94 -15.63
CA GLY A 90 10.23 -18.09 -14.85
C GLY A 90 9.47 -17.70 -13.59
N ASP A 91 9.93 -16.67 -12.86
CA ASP A 91 9.22 -16.17 -11.67
C ASP A 91 7.88 -15.54 -12.03
N ILE A 92 7.83 -14.78 -13.13
CA ILE A 92 6.60 -14.18 -13.64
C ILE A 92 5.58 -15.27 -14.00
N LEU A 93 6.00 -16.32 -14.71
CA LEU A 93 5.12 -17.43 -15.07
C LEU A 93 4.63 -18.19 -13.83
N LYS A 94 5.51 -18.48 -12.86
CA LYS A 94 5.10 -19.10 -11.59
C LYS A 94 4.10 -18.23 -10.83
N SER A 95 4.34 -16.92 -10.76
CA SER A 95 3.47 -15.94 -10.10
C SER A 95 2.11 -15.83 -10.81
N TYR A 96 2.12 -15.88 -12.15
CA TYR A 96 0.92 -15.88 -12.98
C TYR A 96 0.05 -17.12 -12.73
N ILE A 97 0.63 -18.32 -12.83
CA ILE A 97 -0.07 -19.58 -12.57
C ILE A 97 -0.64 -19.58 -11.16
N TYR A 98 0.15 -19.15 -10.18
CA TYR A 98 -0.28 -19.05 -8.79
C TYR A 98 -1.45 -18.07 -8.62
N THR A 99 -1.36 -16.88 -9.23
CA THR A 99 -2.42 -15.86 -9.19
C THR A 99 -3.71 -16.39 -9.82
N VAL A 100 -3.65 -17.02 -11.00
CA VAL A 100 -4.81 -17.63 -11.65
C VAL A 100 -5.43 -18.71 -10.78
N LYS A 101 -4.60 -19.61 -10.23
CA LYS A 101 -5.07 -20.69 -9.35
C LYS A 101 -5.79 -20.15 -8.13
N THR A 102 -5.19 -19.17 -7.44
CA THR A 102 -5.76 -18.62 -6.22
C THR A 102 -6.98 -17.77 -6.50
N HIS A 103 -7.01 -16.94 -7.55
CA HIS A 103 -8.08 -15.96 -7.71
C HIS A 103 -9.27 -16.47 -8.53
N ILE A 104 -9.00 -17.23 -9.60
CA ILE A 104 -10.01 -17.66 -10.55
C ILE A 104 -10.61 -18.99 -10.10
N PHE A 105 -9.78 -20.02 -9.86
CA PHE A 105 -10.29 -21.36 -9.54
C PHE A 105 -10.88 -21.50 -8.13
N THR A 106 -10.58 -20.59 -7.20
CA THR A 106 -11.21 -20.60 -5.85
C THR A 106 -12.50 -19.77 -5.78
N GLY A 107 -12.83 -19.00 -6.83
CA GLY A 107 -13.95 -18.05 -6.81
C GLY A 107 -13.69 -16.75 -6.03
N LEU A 108 -12.46 -16.50 -5.53
CA LEU A 108 -12.09 -15.24 -4.87
C LEU A 108 -12.40 -14.01 -5.73
N ILE A 109 -12.23 -14.12 -7.05
CA ILE A 109 -12.55 -13.06 -8.01
C ILE A 109 -14.01 -12.60 -7.92
N VAL A 110 -14.95 -13.53 -7.66
CA VAL A 110 -16.38 -13.21 -7.51
C VAL A 110 -16.63 -12.49 -6.18
N LYS A 111 -15.93 -12.88 -5.11
CA LYS A 111 -16.01 -12.16 -3.83
C LYS A 111 -15.52 -10.72 -3.98
N TYR A 112 -14.39 -10.51 -4.67
CA TYR A 112 -13.89 -9.17 -4.93
C TYR A 112 -14.84 -8.35 -5.79
N ALA A 113 -15.42 -8.93 -6.86
CA ALA A 113 -16.37 -8.25 -7.73
C ALA A 113 -17.58 -7.68 -6.98
N ARG A 114 -18.07 -8.37 -5.94
CA ARG A 114 -19.20 -7.91 -5.12
C ARG A 114 -18.91 -6.68 -4.27
N ILE A 115 -17.64 -6.41 -3.97
CA ILE A 115 -17.22 -5.34 -3.06
C ILE A 115 -16.52 -4.22 -3.82
N SER A 116 -15.62 -4.57 -4.74
CA SER A 116 -14.93 -3.64 -5.62
C SER A 116 -14.75 -4.28 -7.01
N PRO A 117 -15.65 -3.95 -7.97
CA PRO A 117 -15.50 -4.36 -9.36
C PRO A 117 -14.15 -3.97 -9.98
N TYR A 118 -13.52 -2.88 -9.53
CA TYR A 118 -12.22 -2.46 -10.03
C TYR A 118 -11.11 -3.43 -9.65
N ILE A 119 -11.15 -4.04 -8.46
CA ILE A 119 -10.16 -5.05 -8.07
C ILE A 119 -10.28 -6.29 -8.95
N MET A 120 -11.52 -6.72 -9.26
CA MET A 120 -11.74 -7.79 -10.24
C MET A 120 -11.12 -7.42 -11.60
N VAL A 121 -11.38 -6.21 -12.10
CA VAL A 121 -10.82 -5.76 -13.39
C VAL A 121 -9.30 -5.76 -13.37
N ASN A 122 -8.65 -5.37 -12.26
CA ASN A 122 -7.18 -5.44 -12.14
C ASN A 122 -6.63 -6.87 -12.25
N ILE A 123 -7.28 -7.83 -11.59
CA ILE A 123 -6.87 -9.25 -11.65
C ILE A 123 -7.10 -9.82 -13.06
N MET A 124 -8.25 -9.49 -13.69
CA MET A 124 -8.53 -9.88 -15.07
C MET A 124 -7.55 -9.24 -16.05
N TYR A 125 -7.20 -7.98 -15.86
CA TYR A 125 -6.24 -7.25 -16.68
C TYR A 125 -4.88 -7.94 -16.70
N ILE A 126 -4.34 -8.34 -15.53
CA ILE A 126 -3.09 -9.12 -15.46
C ILE A 126 -3.24 -10.43 -16.22
N THR A 127 -4.34 -11.14 -15.98
CA THR A 127 -4.56 -12.48 -16.53
C THR A 127 -4.67 -12.46 -18.04
N LEU A 128 -5.47 -11.54 -18.58
CA LEU A 128 -5.65 -11.33 -20.00
C LEU A 128 -4.37 -10.86 -20.65
N TYR A 129 -3.66 -9.90 -20.05
CA TYR A 129 -2.40 -9.38 -20.60
C TYR A 129 -1.36 -10.49 -20.78
N ILE A 130 -1.12 -11.28 -19.74
CA ILE A 130 -0.10 -12.36 -19.78
C ILE A 130 -0.56 -13.48 -20.72
N SER A 131 -1.84 -13.86 -20.70
CA SER A 131 -2.38 -14.88 -21.61
C SER A 131 -2.25 -14.46 -23.08
N LEU A 132 -2.61 -13.22 -23.40
CA LEU A 132 -2.52 -12.68 -24.76
C LEU A 132 -1.07 -12.53 -25.20
N LEU A 133 -0.16 -12.13 -24.31
CA LEU A 133 1.26 -12.09 -24.62
C LEU A 133 1.81 -13.49 -24.93
N ILE A 134 1.45 -14.50 -24.13
CA ILE A 134 1.84 -15.90 -24.39
C ILE A 134 1.28 -16.36 -25.73
N ALA A 135 -0.02 -16.16 -25.97
CA ALA A 135 -0.68 -16.54 -27.22
C ALA A 135 -0.05 -15.84 -28.43
N LEU A 136 0.28 -14.54 -28.31
CA LEU A 136 0.94 -13.78 -29.37
C LEU A 136 2.34 -14.32 -29.67
N VAL A 137 3.15 -14.60 -28.64
CA VAL A 137 4.49 -15.17 -28.82
C VAL A 137 4.41 -16.50 -29.56
N PHE A 138 3.54 -17.42 -29.13
CA PHE A 138 3.38 -18.72 -29.79
C PHE A 138 2.83 -18.59 -31.22
N SER A 139 1.83 -17.74 -31.43
CA SER A 139 1.21 -17.55 -32.75
C SER A 139 2.20 -16.96 -33.74
N VAL A 140 2.95 -15.93 -33.34
CA VAL A 140 3.95 -15.32 -34.22
C VAL A 140 5.12 -16.25 -34.47
N SER A 141 5.62 -16.98 -33.47
CA SER A 141 6.67 -17.98 -33.69
C SER A 141 6.21 -19.10 -34.63
N TYR A 142 4.96 -19.56 -34.51
CA TYR A 142 4.41 -20.58 -35.41
C TYR A 142 4.30 -20.07 -36.86
N LEU A 143 3.67 -18.92 -37.07
CA LEU A 143 3.50 -18.32 -38.40
C LEU A 143 4.84 -17.93 -39.03
N ALA A 144 5.79 -17.43 -38.24
CA ALA A 144 7.13 -17.12 -38.71
C ALA A 144 7.87 -18.38 -39.14
N ASN A 145 7.70 -19.49 -38.43
CA ASN A 145 8.33 -20.76 -38.82
C ASN A 145 7.74 -21.30 -40.12
N ASP A 146 6.42 -21.25 -40.26
CA ASP A 146 5.75 -21.63 -41.52
C ASP A 146 6.27 -20.79 -42.70
N PHE A 147 6.42 -19.48 -42.50
CA PHE A 147 6.96 -18.57 -43.50
C PHE A 147 8.44 -18.85 -43.82
N PHE A 148 9.32 -18.95 -42.83
CA PHE A 148 10.76 -19.12 -43.04
C PHE A 148 11.11 -20.51 -43.61
N LEU A 149 10.34 -21.55 -43.31
CA LEU A 149 10.54 -22.89 -43.88
C LEU A 149 10.50 -22.91 -45.41
N VAL A 150 9.84 -21.94 -46.04
CA VAL A 150 9.81 -21.78 -47.51
C VAL A 150 11.16 -21.32 -48.07
N TYR A 151 11.93 -20.54 -47.30
CA TYR A 151 13.11 -19.82 -47.78
C TYR A 151 14.44 -20.36 -47.24
N VAL A 152 14.43 -21.01 -46.08
CA VAL A 152 15.65 -21.46 -45.40
C VAL A 152 15.50 -22.89 -44.86
N PRO A 153 16.61 -23.61 -44.61
CA PRO A 153 16.56 -24.93 -43.98
C PRO A 153 15.84 -24.90 -42.63
N TRP A 154 15.22 -26.02 -42.26
CA TRP A 154 14.35 -26.12 -41.08
C TRP A 154 15.00 -25.65 -39.78
N TYR A 155 16.28 -25.94 -39.56
CA TYR A 155 17.00 -25.53 -38.34
C TYR A 155 17.15 -24.01 -38.25
N LEU A 156 17.34 -23.32 -39.38
CA LEU A 156 17.46 -21.87 -39.43
C LEU A 156 16.08 -21.21 -39.30
N SER A 157 15.04 -21.79 -39.90
CA SER A 157 13.65 -21.35 -39.71
C SER A 157 13.25 -21.37 -38.24
N VAL A 158 13.51 -22.48 -37.54
CA VAL A 158 13.23 -22.63 -36.10
C VAL A 158 13.98 -21.57 -35.31
N LEU A 159 15.28 -21.37 -35.59
CA LEU A 159 16.10 -20.38 -34.88
C LEU A 159 15.58 -18.94 -35.07
N LEU A 160 15.25 -18.54 -36.30
CA LEU A 160 14.70 -17.21 -36.60
C LEU A 160 13.34 -16.99 -35.93
N SER A 161 12.50 -18.02 -35.90
CA SER A 161 11.16 -17.98 -35.29
C SER A 161 11.20 -17.88 -33.77
N ILE A 162 12.16 -18.57 -33.13
CA ILE A 162 12.45 -18.44 -31.70
C ILE A 162 12.99 -17.03 -31.40
N ALA A 163 13.91 -16.52 -32.21
CA ALA A 163 14.47 -15.19 -32.02
C ALA A 163 13.38 -14.10 -32.12
N LEU A 164 12.47 -14.21 -33.08
CA LEU A 164 11.33 -13.30 -33.22
C LEU A 164 10.37 -13.40 -32.02
N GLY A 165 10.00 -14.61 -31.62
CA GLY A 165 9.15 -14.85 -30.44
C GLY A 165 9.76 -14.29 -29.15
N TYR A 166 11.05 -14.50 -28.95
CA TYR A 166 11.79 -13.95 -27.82
C TYR A 166 11.82 -12.42 -27.83
N THR A 167 11.95 -11.81 -29.01
CA THR A 167 11.92 -10.35 -29.18
C THR A 167 10.56 -9.78 -28.78
N ILE A 168 9.47 -10.40 -29.26
CA ILE A 168 8.10 -10.03 -28.90
C ILE A 168 7.86 -10.19 -27.39
N LEU A 169 8.34 -11.29 -26.80
CA LEU A 169 8.26 -11.53 -25.36
C LEU A 169 8.97 -10.41 -24.59
N LYS A 170 10.18 -10.01 -24.98
CA LYS A 170 10.92 -8.92 -24.34
C LYS A 170 10.22 -7.58 -24.48
N MET A 171 9.66 -7.27 -25.64
CA MET A 171 8.86 -6.06 -25.88
C MET A 171 7.58 -6.05 -25.02
N GLY A 172 6.89 -7.19 -24.95
CA GLY A 172 5.72 -7.36 -24.09
C GLY A 172 6.08 -7.18 -22.61
N ILE A 173 7.17 -7.77 -22.14
CA ILE A 173 7.62 -7.57 -20.76
C ILE A 173 7.96 -6.09 -20.49
N ALA A 174 8.64 -5.41 -21.41
CA ALA A 174 8.94 -3.99 -21.27
C ALA A 174 7.66 -3.14 -21.20
N LEU A 175 6.68 -3.42 -22.04
CA LEU A 175 5.37 -2.77 -22.00
C LEU A 175 4.66 -3.05 -20.67
N GLY A 176 4.60 -4.31 -20.23
CA GLY A 176 3.96 -4.70 -18.97
C GLY A 176 4.56 -4.01 -17.74
N HIS A 177 5.87 -3.72 -17.75
CA HIS A 177 6.48 -2.86 -16.72
C HIS A 177 5.96 -1.41 -16.79
N LYS A 178 5.85 -0.83 -17.98
CA LYS A 178 5.37 0.54 -18.20
C LYS A 178 3.92 0.73 -17.77
N ILE A 179 3.07 -0.27 -17.97
CA ILE A 179 1.63 -0.24 -17.62
C ILE A 179 1.31 -1.03 -16.33
N ALA A 180 2.32 -1.22 -15.48
CA ALA A 180 2.23 -1.77 -14.13
C ALA A 180 1.68 -3.22 -13.97
N VAL A 181 1.57 -4.01 -15.04
CA VAL A 181 1.09 -5.41 -14.99
C VAL A 181 1.88 -6.25 -13.98
N PHE A 182 3.20 -6.23 -14.09
CA PHE A 182 4.05 -7.05 -13.22
C PHE A 182 4.10 -6.55 -11.78
N TRP A 183 3.81 -5.26 -11.56
CA TRP A 183 3.69 -4.73 -10.21
C TRP A 183 2.45 -5.30 -9.52
N ILE A 184 1.30 -5.23 -10.20
CA ILE A 184 0.03 -5.73 -9.67
C ILE A 184 0.08 -7.26 -9.53
N LEU A 185 0.73 -7.97 -10.46
CA LEU A 185 0.96 -9.42 -10.36
C LEU A 185 1.74 -9.78 -9.09
N ASN A 186 2.80 -9.03 -8.81
CA ASN A 186 3.64 -9.23 -7.63
C ASN A 186 2.84 -9.01 -6.33
N ILE A 187 2.00 -7.98 -6.26
CA ILE A 187 1.10 -7.74 -5.12
C ILE A 187 0.16 -8.93 -4.90
N ASN A 188 -0.56 -9.36 -5.94
CA ASN A 188 -1.52 -10.45 -5.83
C ASN A 188 -0.87 -11.78 -5.40
N THR A 189 0.31 -12.06 -5.96
CA THR A 189 1.08 -13.26 -5.62
C THR A 189 1.58 -13.19 -4.18
N PHE A 190 2.12 -12.05 -3.75
CA PHE A 190 2.59 -11.85 -2.39
C PHE A 190 1.46 -12.02 -1.37
N MET A 191 0.34 -11.31 -1.54
CA MET A 191 -0.81 -11.39 -0.62
C MET A 191 -1.35 -12.82 -0.49
N SER A 192 -1.35 -13.56 -1.59
CA SER A 192 -1.81 -14.95 -1.62
C SER A 192 -0.84 -15.92 -0.95
N LYS A 193 0.47 -15.77 -1.19
CA LYS A 193 1.48 -16.55 -0.47
C LYS A 193 1.47 -16.23 1.02
N TRP A 194 1.28 -14.98 1.37
CA TRP A 194 1.24 -14.55 2.76
C TRP A 194 0.01 -15.09 3.50
N ALA A 195 -1.14 -15.09 2.85
CA ALA A 195 -2.35 -15.74 3.36
C ALA A 195 -2.19 -17.25 3.61
N GLU A 196 -1.23 -17.90 2.96
CA GLU A 196 -0.87 -19.30 3.17
C GLU A 196 0.35 -19.47 4.09
N GLU A 197 0.80 -18.39 4.76
CA GLU A 197 1.97 -18.36 5.65
C GLU A 197 3.28 -18.78 4.95
N LYS A 198 3.38 -18.54 3.63
CA LYS A 198 4.55 -18.87 2.79
C LYS A 198 5.53 -17.72 2.58
N ILE A 199 5.49 -16.71 3.45
CA ILE A 199 6.42 -15.59 3.43
C ILE A 199 7.34 -15.69 4.65
N ASN A 200 8.56 -16.16 4.40
CA ASN A 200 9.56 -16.31 5.45
C ASN A 200 9.90 -14.95 6.08
N ASN A 201 10.17 -14.96 7.39
CA ASN A 201 10.61 -13.82 8.21
C ASN A 201 9.59 -12.69 8.33
N MET A 202 8.34 -12.88 7.91
CA MET A 202 7.31 -11.84 8.04
C MET A 202 6.93 -11.62 9.51
N GLU A 203 6.87 -12.69 10.32
CA GLU A 203 6.60 -12.61 11.76
C GLU A 203 7.70 -11.85 12.50
N ASP A 204 8.97 -12.20 12.28
CA ASP A 204 10.11 -11.46 12.85
C ASP A 204 10.10 -9.98 12.47
N LYS A 205 9.65 -9.69 11.23
CA LYS A 205 9.55 -8.32 10.73
C LYS A 205 8.45 -7.54 11.44
N VAL A 206 7.28 -8.17 11.62
CA VAL A 206 6.17 -7.64 12.41
C VAL A 206 6.62 -7.37 13.84
N ASP A 207 7.35 -8.31 14.43
CA ASP A 207 7.85 -8.22 15.80
C ASP A 207 8.82 -7.04 15.97
N THR A 208 9.80 -6.93 15.08
CA THR A 208 10.77 -5.81 15.06
C THR A 208 10.07 -4.45 14.92
N MET A 209 9.06 -4.34 14.05
CA MET A 209 8.30 -3.11 13.86
C MET A 209 7.50 -2.75 15.12
N SER A 210 6.82 -3.74 15.72
CA SER A 210 6.08 -3.55 16.97
C SER A 210 6.97 -3.10 18.12
N ASP A 211 8.17 -3.69 18.28
CA ASP A 211 9.12 -3.30 19.32
C ASP A 211 9.68 -1.89 19.13
N THR A 212 9.89 -1.48 17.88
CA THR A 212 10.32 -0.13 17.56
C THR A 212 9.28 0.90 18.01
N ILE A 213 7.99 0.63 17.79
CA ILE A 213 6.89 1.52 18.21
C ILE A 213 6.72 1.48 19.73
N LEU A 214 6.74 0.29 20.32
CA LEU A 214 6.63 0.07 21.76
C LEU A 214 7.70 0.86 22.55
N THR A 215 8.94 0.88 22.05
CA THR A 215 10.03 1.65 22.66
C THR A 215 9.68 3.13 22.73
N VAL A 216 9.14 3.70 21.65
CA VAL A 216 8.74 5.11 21.63
C VAL A 216 7.54 5.39 22.53
N LEU A 217 6.56 4.49 22.58
CA LEU A 217 5.40 4.64 23.48
C LEU A 217 5.84 4.70 24.95
N LYS A 218 6.75 3.81 25.36
CA LYS A 218 7.31 3.78 26.73
C LYS A 218 8.04 5.07 27.11
N GLU A 219 8.71 5.69 26.16
CA GLU A 219 9.49 6.91 26.36
C GLU A 219 8.67 8.18 26.10
N SER A 220 7.38 8.04 25.78
CA SER A 220 6.57 9.15 25.26
C SER A 220 6.35 10.26 26.28
N ASP A 221 6.14 9.93 27.55
CA ASP A 221 6.00 10.93 28.62
C ASP A 221 7.31 11.64 28.91
N GLU A 222 8.40 10.88 29.07
CA GLU A 222 9.75 11.42 29.30
C GLU A 222 10.17 12.39 28.18
N LYS A 223 9.85 12.04 26.92
CA LYS A 223 10.21 12.85 25.75
C LYS A 223 9.18 13.95 25.43
N SER A 224 8.10 14.02 26.20
CA SER A 224 6.96 14.91 25.99
C SER A 224 6.36 14.77 24.58
N ILE A 225 6.28 13.54 24.08
CA ILE A 225 5.58 13.24 22.82
C ILE A 225 4.08 13.35 23.11
N ASP A 226 3.40 14.20 22.34
CA ASP A 226 1.96 14.41 22.47
C ASP A 226 1.17 13.35 21.69
N GLU A 227 1.73 12.88 20.57
CA GLU A 227 1.04 11.95 19.66
C GLU A 227 2.01 11.00 18.94
N VAL A 228 1.65 9.71 18.88
CA VAL A 228 2.33 8.68 18.09
C VAL A 228 1.41 8.19 16.98
N LEU A 229 1.71 8.56 15.73
CA LEU A 229 0.91 8.16 14.57
C LEU A 229 1.48 6.92 13.90
N LEU A 230 0.71 5.83 13.82
CA LEU A 230 1.00 4.70 12.94
C LEU A 230 0.21 4.85 11.64
N VAL A 231 0.90 5.22 10.58
CA VAL A 231 0.34 5.51 9.27
C VAL A 231 0.68 4.37 8.30
N ALA A 232 -0.32 3.85 7.58
CA ALA A 232 -0.10 2.81 6.59
C ALA A 232 -0.77 3.13 5.26
N HIS A 233 -0.07 2.83 4.17
CA HIS A 233 -0.56 3.02 2.80
C HIS A 233 -0.56 1.72 2.00
N SER A 234 -1.62 1.49 1.21
CA SER A 234 -1.69 0.38 0.27
C SER A 234 -1.54 -0.98 0.99
N VAL A 235 -0.67 -1.86 0.50
CA VAL A 235 -0.34 -3.16 1.15
C VAL A 235 0.22 -2.96 2.56
N GLY A 236 0.80 -1.79 2.87
CA GLY A 236 1.22 -1.45 4.23
C GLY A 236 0.05 -1.51 5.23
N VAL A 237 -1.20 -1.28 4.79
CA VAL A 237 -2.38 -1.43 5.64
C VAL A 237 -2.62 -2.89 6.02
N ALA A 238 -2.36 -3.84 5.12
CA ALA A 238 -2.38 -5.25 5.49
C ALA A 238 -1.24 -5.60 6.47
N VAL A 239 -0.03 -5.05 6.27
CA VAL A 239 1.09 -5.22 7.21
C VAL A 239 0.80 -4.62 8.59
N LEU A 240 0.05 -3.51 8.62
CA LEU A 240 -0.33 -2.84 9.87
C LEU A 240 -1.15 -3.74 10.79
N VAL A 241 -2.00 -4.61 10.26
CA VAL A 241 -2.88 -5.48 11.09
C VAL A 241 -2.08 -6.32 12.10
N PRO A 242 -1.16 -7.20 11.68
CA PRO A 242 -0.36 -7.99 12.63
C PRO A 242 0.63 -7.13 13.43
N VAL A 243 1.15 -6.02 12.87
CA VAL A 243 2.02 -5.08 13.62
C VAL A 243 1.27 -4.46 14.80
N LEU A 244 0.05 -3.98 14.55
CA LEU A 244 -0.79 -3.37 15.56
C LEU A 244 -1.27 -4.41 16.58
N ALA A 245 -1.67 -5.61 16.14
CA ALA A 245 -2.05 -6.69 17.04
C ALA A 245 -0.90 -7.08 17.98
N SER A 246 0.31 -7.28 17.45
CA SER A 246 1.52 -7.56 18.25
C SER A 246 1.84 -6.42 19.21
N LEU A 247 1.80 -5.17 18.73
CA LEU A 247 2.05 -3.98 19.54
C LEU A 247 1.10 -3.89 20.74
N LEU A 248 -0.21 -4.03 20.50
CA LEU A 248 -1.23 -3.92 21.54
C LEU A 248 -1.11 -5.05 22.58
N LYS A 249 -0.84 -6.29 22.14
CA LYS A 249 -0.57 -7.42 23.05
C LYS A 249 0.63 -7.10 23.96
N LYS A 250 1.73 -6.62 23.39
CA LYS A 250 2.94 -6.21 24.13
C LYS A 250 2.71 -5.01 25.05
N CYS A 251 1.92 -4.03 24.65
CA CYS A 251 1.57 -2.89 25.50
C CYS A 251 0.75 -3.35 26.71
N LYS A 252 -0.25 -4.22 26.50
CA LYS A 252 -1.05 -4.81 27.58
C LYS A 252 -0.22 -5.63 28.55
N GLU A 253 0.70 -6.46 28.04
CA GLU A 253 1.60 -7.26 28.87
C GLU A 253 2.56 -6.42 29.72
N LYS A 254 2.96 -5.25 29.22
CA LYS A 254 3.97 -4.38 29.86
C LYS A 254 3.37 -3.14 30.52
N ASP A 255 2.04 -3.07 30.62
CA ASP A 255 1.28 -1.94 31.17
C ASP A 255 1.70 -0.58 30.57
N VAL A 256 1.83 -0.53 29.24
CA VAL A 256 2.20 0.68 28.50
C VAL A 256 0.93 1.41 28.04
N ASP A 257 0.82 2.69 28.40
CA ASP A 257 -0.28 3.54 27.95
C ASP A 257 -0.28 3.71 26.42
N ILE A 258 -1.43 3.45 25.81
CA ILE A 258 -1.68 3.57 24.38
C ILE A 258 -2.53 4.79 24.01
N SER A 259 -2.90 5.65 24.97
CA SER A 259 -3.76 6.83 24.76
C SER A 259 -3.23 7.78 23.67
N LYS A 260 -1.90 7.82 23.50
CA LYS A 260 -1.19 8.62 22.48
C LYS A 260 -1.02 7.92 21.13
N LEU A 261 -1.31 6.62 21.04
CA LEU A 261 -1.24 5.86 19.79
C LEU A 261 -2.47 6.15 18.93
N LYS A 262 -2.26 6.59 17.70
CA LYS A 262 -3.32 6.89 16.73
C LYS A 262 -3.01 6.24 15.40
N ILE A 263 -4.04 5.77 14.69
CA ILE A 263 -3.90 4.94 13.50
C ILE A 263 -4.47 5.66 12.28
N VAL A 264 -3.71 5.67 11.18
CA VAL A 264 -4.16 6.19 9.89
C VAL A 264 -3.94 5.13 8.82
N THR A 265 -5.01 4.60 8.26
CA THR A 265 -4.93 3.69 7.10
C THR A 265 -5.35 4.44 5.84
N ILE A 266 -4.61 4.20 4.76
CA ILE A 266 -4.77 4.96 3.51
C ILE A 266 -4.79 3.98 2.35
N ALA A 267 -5.87 4.01 1.57
CA ALA A 267 -6.03 3.19 0.36
C ALA A 267 -5.77 1.68 0.62
N GLY A 268 -6.36 1.16 1.71
CA GLY A 268 -6.11 -0.20 2.19
C GLY A 268 -6.65 -1.30 1.28
N ASN A 269 -6.04 -2.49 1.41
CA ASN A 269 -6.37 -3.69 0.63
C ASN A 269 -6.50 -4.97 1.47
N ILE A 270 -6.93 -4.83 2.71
CA ILE A 270 -7.15 -5.92 3.68
C ILE A 270 -7.90 -7.14 3.08
N PRO A 271 -8.96 -6.98 2.25
CA PRO A 271 -9.64 -8.13 1.66
C PRO A 271 -8.77 -9.06 0.82
N MET A 272 -7.66 -8.56 0.27
CA MET A 272 -6.75 -9.38 -0.54
C MET A 272 -6.11 -10.52 0.25
N ILE A 273 -6.06 -10.41 1.59
CA ILE A 273 -5.61 -11.47 2.50
C ILE A 273 -6.78 -12.05 3.28
N SER A 274 -7.66 -11.24 3.87
CA SER A 274 -8.69 -11.75 4.81
C SER A 274 -9.69 -12.71 4.17
N TYR A 275 -10.00 -12.58 2.88
CA TYR A 275 -10.91 -13.50 2.17
C TYR A 275 -10.27 -14.81 1.72
N GLN A 276 -8.95 -14.92 1.80
CA GLN A 276 -8.28 -16.16 1.46
C GLN A 276 -8.56 -17.21 2.52
N LYS A 277 -8.76 -18.45 2.06
CA LYS A 277 -9.19 -19.56 2.93
C LYS A 277 -8.29 -19.71 4.15
N ASN A 278 -6.97 -19.68 3.95
CA ASN A 278 -5.98 -20.01 4.97
C ASN A 278 -5.51 -18.81 5.83
N ALA A 279 -6.09 -17.61 5.63
CA ALA A 279 -5.69 -16.40 6.36
C ALA A 279 -6.28 -16.33 7.80
N GLY A 280 -6.21 -17.43 8.55
CA GLY A 280 -6.71 -17.54 9.93
C GLY A 280 -6.02 -16.55 10.85
N PHE A 281 -4.68 -16.63 10.91
CA PHE A 281 -3.83 -15.74 11.72
C PHE A 281 -4.19 -14.25 11.50
N PHE A 282 -4.36 -13.86 10.25
CA PHE A 282 -4.65 -12.49 9.86
C PHE A 282 -6.04 -12.05 10.31
N ARG A 283 -7.05 -12.93 10.18
CA ARG A 283 -8.41 -12.63 10.65
C ARG A 283 -8.49 -12.56 12.17
N ASP A 284 -7.69 -13.36 12.87
CA ASP A 284 -7.64 -13.34 14.34
C ASP A 284 -6.97 -12.06 14.84
N ASP A 285 -5.87 -11.62 14.23
CA ASP A 285 -5.26 -10.33 14.52
C ASP A 285 -6.19 -9.16 14.15
N LEU A 286 -6.87 -9.23 13.01
CA LEU A 286 -7.86 -8.21 12.62
C LEU A 286 -9.03 -8.15 13.62
N ARG A 287 -9.54 -9.30 14.09
CA ARG A 287 -10.58 -9.33 15.13
C ARG A 287 -10.08 -8.67 16.41
N TYR A 288 -8.89 -9.06 16.87
CA TYR A 288 -8.27 -8.54 18.08
C TYR A 288 -8.16 -7.01 18.07
N ILE A 289 -7.67 -6.41 16.98
CA ILE A 289 -7.51 -4.94 16.90
C ILE A 289 -8.84 -4.20 16.74
N LEU A 290 -9.88 -4.83 16.19
CA LEU A 290 -11.20 -4.20 16.03
C LEU A 290 -11.99 -4.15 17.34
N GLU A 291 -11.75 -5.11 18.23
CA GLU A 291 -12.37 -5.16 19.56
C GLU A 291 -11.72 -4.18 20.56
N GLU A 292 -10.57 -3.59 20.23
CA GLU A 292 -9.90 -2.58 21.04
C GLU A 292 -10.59 -1.21 20.90
N GLN A 293 -11.38 -0.83 21.92
CA GLN A 293 -12.22 0.37 21.90
C GLN A 293 -11.45 1.69 22.13
N GLN A 294 -10.20 1.63 22.58
CA GLN A 294 -9.43 2.83 22.95
C GLN A 294 -8.71 3.51 21.78
N LEU A 295 -8.75 2.93 20.57
CA LEU A 295 -7.94 3.39 19.45
C LEU A 295 -8.64 4.43 18.59
N THR A 296 -8.04 5.61 18.47
CA THR A 296 -8.40 6.55 17.41
C THR A 296 -7.84 6.05 16.09
N TRP A 297 -8.74 5.68 15.17
CA TRP A 297 -8.37 5.12 13.87
C TRP A 297 -9.17 5.76 12.75
N LEU A 298 -8.49 6.41 11.80
CA LEU A 298 -9.09 6.94 10.58
C LEU A 298 -8.66 6.13 9.36
N ASP A 299 -9.61 5.71 8.51
CA ASP A 299 -9.35 5.03 7.24
C ASP A 299 -9.75 5.93 6.06
N TYR A 300 -8.77 6.34 5.26
CA TYR A 300 -8.97 7.22 4.11
C TYR A 300 -8.95 6.45 2.80
N THR A 301 -10.07 6.46 2.10
CA THR A 301 -10.23 5.80 0.80
C THR A 301 -11.00 6.64 -0.22
N SER A 302 -11.01 6.21 -1.48
CA SER A 302 -11.65 6.93 -2.58
C SER A 302 -12.23 5.94 -3.58
N LYS A 303 -13.47 6.20 -4.01
CA LYS A 303 -14.17 5.32 -4.96
C LYS A 303 -13.50 5.24 -6.33
N ILE A 304 -12.67 6.21 -6.70
CA ILE A 304 -11.97 6.22 -8.00
C ILE A 304 -10.62 5.51 -7.97
N ASP A 305 -10.12 5.17 -6.79
CA ASP A 305 -8.92 4.37 -6.65
C ASP A 305 -9.27 2.90 -6.89
N GLY A 306 -8.88 2.39 -8.06
CA GLY A 306 -9.12 1.01 -8.46
C GLY A 306 -8.27 -0.03 -7.74
N LEU A 307 -7.35 0.38 -6.86
CA LEU A 307 -6.41 -0.50 -6.16
C LEU A 307 -6.73 -0.66 -4.65
N CYS A 308 -7.77 0.00 -4.14
CA CYS A 308 -8.23 -0.14 -2.76
C CYS A 308 -9.68 -0.65 -2.66
N PHE A 309 -10.12 -0.93 -1.44
CA PHE A 309 -11.52 -1.28 -1.14
C PHE A 309 -12.15 -0.11 -0.39
N PRO A 310 -12.85 0.80 -1.10
CA PRO A 310 -13.27 2.07 -0.52
C PRO A 310 -14.42 1.90 0.48
N LEU A 311 -14.29 2.57 1.63
CA LEU A 311 -15.30 2.63 2.70
C LEU A 311 -15.80 1.23 3.12
N LEU A 312 -14.87 0.28 3.19
CA LEU A 312 -15.17 -1.09 3.57
C LEU A 312 -15.24 -1.24 5.08
N ASP A 313 -16.31 -1.86 5.57
CA ASP A 313 -16.44 -2.20 6.98
C ASP A 313 -15.57 -3.39 7.37
N PHE A 314 -14.58 -3.17 8.25
CA PHE A 314 -13.61 -4.21 8.61
C PHE A 314 -14.23 -5.32 9.48
N SER A 315 -15.26 -5.00 10.28
CA SER A 315 -16.00 -5.99 11.08
C SER A 315 -16.64 -7.08 10.22
N SER A 316 -17.12 -6.71 9.02
CA SER A 316 -17.67 -7.65 8.03
C SER A 316 -16.64 -8.67 7.51
N LEU A 317 -15.34 -8.39 7.64
CA LEU A 317 -14.27 -9.29 7.18
C LEU A 317 -13.97 -10.43 8.15
N VAL A 318 -14.38 -10.28 9.41
CA VAL A 318 -14.13 -11.24 10.49
C VAL A 318 -15.42 -11.77 11.14
N ASN A 319 -16.58 -11.42 10.57
CA ASN A 319 -17.92 -11.82 11.00
C ASN A 319 -18.22 -11.46 12.46
N ILE A 320 -17.90 -10.23 12.88
CA ILE A 320 -18.31 -9.70 14.18
C ILE A 320 -19.35 -8.61 13.97
N ASP A 321 -20.32 -8.53 14.88
CA ASP A 321 -21.35 -7.48 14.85
C ASP A 321 -20.72 -6.13 15.17
N LYS A 322 -20.87 -5.18 14.25
CA LYS A 322 -20.27 -3.86 14.39
C LYS A 322 -20.91 -3.09 15.54
N GLN A 323 -20.14 -2.85 16.59
CA GLN A 323 -20.47 -1.85 17.60
C GLN A 323 -19.99 -0.46 17.15
N LYS A 324 -20.64 0.60 17.64
CA LYS A 324 -20.38 1.99 17.20
C LYS A 324 -18.92 2.43 17.38
N GLU A 325 -18.22 1.84 18.35
CA GLU A 325 -16.84 2.18 18.74
C GLU A 325 -15.79 1.20 18.18
N MET A 326 -16.19 0.22 17.36
CA MET A 326 -15.26 -0.77 16.81
C MET A 326 -14.65 -0.32 15.48
N GLY A 327 -13.32 -0.39 15.41
CA GLY A 327 -12.55 -0.21 14.19
C GLY A 327 -12.46 1.24 13.68
N PRO A 328 -12.04 1.44 12.42
CA PRO A 328 -11.80 2.77 11.89
C PRO A 328 -13.07 3.57 11.58
N THR A 329 -12.97 4.88 11.75
CA THR A 329 -13.82 5.85 11.07
C THR A 329 -13.48 5.85 9.58
N LEU A 330 -14.44 5.44 8.74
CA LEU A 330 -14.26 5.31 7.29
C LEU A 330 -14.53 6.65 6.61
N ILE A 331 -13.50 7.24 5.99
CA ILE A 331 -13.53 8.60 5.44
C ILE A 331 -13.20 8.58 3.95
N SER A 332 -14.03 9.29 3.17
CA SER A 332 -13.71 9.52 1.77
C SER A 332 -12.82 10.74 1.60
N THR A 333 -11.71 10.60 0.88
CA THR A 333 -10.83 11.75 0.56
C THR A 333 -11.45 12.77 -0.38
N ARG A 334 -12.57 12.42 -1.05
CA ARG A 334 -13.30 13.32 -1.96
C ARG A 334 -12.38 14.02 -2.97
N PHE A 335 -11.48 13.28 -3.64
CA PHE A 335 -10.50 13.84 -4.60
C PHE A 335 -11.04 14.82 -5.65
N HIS A 336 -12.33 14.73 -6.01
CA HIS A 336 -12.99 15.70 -6.90
C HIS A 336 -13.04 17.13 -6.35
N LYS A 337 -12.88 17.32 -5.03
CA LYS A 337 -12.77 18.63 -4.37
C LYS A 337 -11.32 19.09 -4.19
N LEU A 338 -10.36 18.19 -4.34
CA LEU A 338 -8.94 18.46 -4.07
C LEU A 338 -8.14 18.76 -5.34
N PHE A 339 -8.61 18.27 -6.50
CA PHE A 339 -7.93 18.42 -7.78
C PHE A 339 -8.74 19.22 -8.78
N LYS A 340 -8.06 19.89 -9.72
CA LYS A 340 -8.70 20.55 -10.87
C LYS A 340 -9.56 19.55 -11.65
N LYS A 341 -10.76 19.98 -12.03
CA LYS A 341 -11.77 19.13 -12.69
C LYS A 341 -11.22 18.39 -13.91
N ASP A 342 -10.47 19.07 -14.78
CA ASP A 342 -9.93 18.47 -16.00
C ASP A 342 -8.85 17.41 -15.70
N PHE A 343 -7.99 17.68 -14.71
CA PHE A 343 -7.00 16.71 -14.24
C PHE A 343 -7.68 15.49 -13.63
N TYR A 344 -8.66 15.71 -12.74
CA TYR A 344 -9.44 14.66 -12.11
C TYR A 344 -10.15 13.76 -13.14
N GLU A 345 -10.92 14.35 -14.06
CA GLU A 345 -11.69 13.62 -15.06
C GLU A 345 -10.79 12.90 -16.07
N CYS A 346 -9.68 13.51 -16.49
CA CYS A 346 -8.73 12.89 -17.43
C CYS A 346 -8.12 11.61 -16.85
N ASN A 347 -7.62 11.65 -15.60
CA ASN A 347 -7.01 10.49 -14.96
C ASN A 347 -8.04 9.40 -14.65
N LYS A 348 -9.23 9.78 -14.18
CA LYS A 348 -10.34 8.85 -13.91
C LYS A 348 -10.77 8.10 -15.17
N LYS A 349 -11.03 8.80 -16.27
CA LYS A 349 -11.51 8.19 -17.54
C LYS A 349 -10.45 7.31 -18.21
N ARG A 350 -9.17 7.58 -17.95
CA ARG A 350 -8.04 6.78 -18.47
C ARG A 350 -7.61 5.64 -17.56
N TYR A 351 -8.34 5.38 -16.46
CA TYR A 351 -8.03 4.32 -15.50
C TYR A 351 -6.58 4.37 -15.00
N LYS A 352 -6.09 5.58 -14.73
CA LYS A 352 -4.75 5.84 -14.19
C LYS A 352 -4.66 5.47 -12.71
N TRP A 353 -5.08 4.26 -12.36
CA TRP A 353 -5.27 3.82 -10.98
C TRP A 353 -3.97 3.80 -10.19
N ALA A 354 -2.86 3.44 -10.81
CA ALA A 354 -1.55 3.51 -10.15
C ALA A 354 -1.20 4.95 -9.77
N GLU A 355 -1.46 5.93 -10.63
CA GLU A 355 -1.24 7.35 -10.29
C GLU A 355 -2.24 7.84 -9.22
N ILE A 356 -3.53 7.53 -9.39
CA ILE A 356 -4.60 7.91 -8.44
C ILE A 356 -4.33 7.35 -7.03
N HIS A 357 -3.84 6.11 -6.94
CA HIS A 357 -3.51 5.45 -5.68
C HIS A 357 -2.37 6.13 -4.91
N PHE A 358 -1.55 6.95 -5.59
CA PHE A 358 -0.53 7.77 -4.96
C PHE A 358 -1.02 9.18 -4.61
N TRP A 359 -2.19 9.63 -5.09
CA TRP A 359 -2.70 10.99 -4.81
C TRP A 359 -2.87 11.26 -3.32
N TYR A 360 -3.15 10.23 -2.53
CA TYR A 360 -3.22 10.33 -1.06
C TYR A 360 -1.94 10.91 -0.43
N LEU A 361 -0.78 10.62 -1.02
CA LEU A 361 0.53 11.01 -0.50
C LEU A 361 1.09 12.26 -1.20
N MET A 362 0.26 12.91 -2.04
CA MET A 362 0.66 14.02 -2.88
C MET A 362 -0.07 15.30 -2.47
N SER A 363 0.53 16.42 -2.83
CA SER A 363 -0.10 17.73 -2.72
C SER A 363 -1.32 17.84 -3.63
N HIS A 364 -2.29 18.62 -3.20
CA HIS A 364 -3.53 18.88 -3.92
C HIS A 364 -3.45 20.18 -4.76
N ASP A 365 -4.50 20.48 -5.53
CA ASP A 365 -4.69 21.77 -6.20
C ASP A 365 -5.52 22.76 -5.35
N TYR A 366 -6.37 22.25 -4.45
CA TYR A 366 -7.25 23.02 -3.57
C TYR A 366 -7.15 22.56 -2.12
N VAL A 367 -7.36 23.49 -1.19
CA VAL A 367 -7.51 23.18 0.25
C VAL A 367 -8.80 22.38 0.44
N GLY A 368 -8.73 21.30 1.23
CA GLY A 368 -9.90 20.50 1.58
C GLY A 368 -9.73 19.75 2.89
N GLU A 369 -10.72 18.93 3.21
CA GLU A 369 -10.81 18.17 4.47
C GLU A 369 -9.66 17.17 4.62
N TYR A 370 -9.23 16.54 3.52
CA TYR A 370 -8.09 15.63 3.52
C TYR A 370 -6.80 16.37 3.16
N ASP A 371 -5.84 16.34 4.09
CA ASP A 371 -4.49 16.86 3.89
C ASP A 371 -3.48 15.98 4.63
N TYR A 372 -2.80 15.11 3.88
CA TYR A 372 -1.82 14.19 4.44
C TYR A 372 -0.71 14.89 5.21
N PHE A 373 -0.26 16.06 4.75
CA PHE A 373 0.84 16.79 5.36
C PHE A 373 0.41 17.46 6.66
N ARG A 374 -0.83 17.97 6.74
CA ARG A 374 -1.39 18.47 8.01
C ARG A 374 -1.64 17.33 9.00
N ILE A 375 -2.15 16.19 8.55
CA ILE A 375 -2.34 15.02 9.41
C ILE A 375 -1.01 14.60 10.04
N THR A 376 0.09 14.57 9.26
CA THR A 376 1.36 14.08 9.77
C THR A 376 2.25 15.15 10.40
N ALA A 377 2.01 16.45 10.18
CA ALA A 377 2.90 17.52 10.66
C ALA A 377 2.21 18.77 11.22
N GLY A 378 0.88 18.88 11.14
CA GLY A 378 0.10 20.03 11.64
C GLY A 378 -0.12 20.00 13.15
N SER A 379 -0.65 21.10 13.71
CA SER A 379 -0.81 21.29 15.16
C SER A 379 -2.08 20.68 15.73
N GLN A 380 -2.98 20.18 14.88
CA GLN A 380 -4.20 19.50 15.30
C GLN A 380 -3.95 18.00 15.58
N PRO A 381 -4.59 17.42 16.60
CA PRO A 381 -4.54 15.97 16.87
C PRO A 381 -5.38 15.19 15.84
N LEU A 382 -5.15 13.88 15.71
CA LEU A 382 -5.78 13.09 14.64
C LEU A 382 -7.31 13.13 14.67
N GLU A 383 -7.93 13.18 15.85
CA GLU A 383 -9.37 13.22 16.05
C GLU A 383 -10.05 14.42 15.38
N SER A 384 -9.32 15.50 15.11
CA SER A 384 -9.88 16.69 14.45
C SER A 384 -10.15 16.48 12.95
N PHE A 385 -9.70 15.37 12.38
CA PHE A 385 -9.80 15.07 10.94
C PHE A 385 -10.91 14.05 10.62
N GLN A 386 -11.83 13.79 11.55
CA GLN A 386 -12.95 12.85 11.39
C GLN A 386 -14.04 13.32 10.41
#